data_AF-K0SZW4-F1
#
_entry.id   AF-K0SZW4-F1
#
_cell.length_a   1.000
_cell.length_b   1.000
_cell.length_c   1.000
_cell.angle_alpha   90.00
_cell.angle_beta   90.00
_cell.angle_gamma   90.00
#
_symmetry.space_group_name_H-M   'P 1'
#
loop_
_entity.id
_entity.type
_entity.pdbx_description
1 polymer ?
#
loop_
_entity_poly.entity_id
_entity_poly.type
_entity_poly.pdbx_seq_one_letter_code
_entity_poly.pdbx_strand_id
1 'polypeptide(L)'
;MGQHSKVNVCCMKRVCDGCDLEATQRGIYDSCPFCRTKVPTDDALILAMVQKRVRKDDSEAMMFLGNKYYHGKLGLAKDVPRAVELWMEAAELGSIGAHFQ
;
A
#
# COMPACT_ATOMS: atom_id res chain seq x y z
N MET A 1 7.07 -10.45 -4.78
CA MET A 1 5.93 -9.87 -5.53
C MET A 1 6.32 -8.46 -5.98
N GLY A 2 6.36 -8.20 -7.30
CA GLY A 2 6.50 -6.86 -7.89
C GLY A 2 7.91 -6.34 -8.18
N GLN A 3 8.79 -7.14 -8.82
CA GLN A 3 10.14 -6.67 -9.19
C GLN A 3 10.13 -5.51 -10.20
N HIS A 4 8.99 -5.27 -10.87
CA HIS A 4 8.81 -4.27 -11.93
C HIS A 4 7.59 -3.37 -11.70
N SER A 5 7.13 -3.24 -10.45
CA SER A 5 5.95 -2.43 -10.12
C SER A 5 5.96 -1.93 -8.69
N LYS A 6 5.38 -0.75 -8.47
CA LYS A 6 5.23 -0.14 -7.13
C LYS A 6 3.75 0.11 -6.81
N VAL A 7 3.41 0.11 -5.53
CA VAL A 7 2.08 0.48 -5.03
C VAL A 7 2.12 1.89 -4.47
N ASN A 8 1.22 2.75 -4.92
CA ASN A 8 1.06 4.10 -4.41
C ASN A 8 0.11 4.10 -3.21
N VAL A 9 0.66 4.31 -2.00
CA VAL A 9 -0.10 4.21 -0.73
C VAL A 9 -1.22 5.25 -0.56
N CYS A 10 -1.21 6.33 -1.34
CA CYS A 10 -2.27 7.33 -1.33
C CYS A 10 -3.60 6.80 -1.93
N CYS A 11 -3.53 5.84 -2.85
CA CYS A 11 -4.69 5.32 -3.57
C CYS A 11 -4.71 3.79 -3.74
N MET A 12 -3.71 3.09 -3.18
CA MET A 12 -3.46 1.65 -3.33
C MET A 12 -3.40 1.16 -4.78
N LYS A 13 -3.11 2.05 -5.73
CA LYS A 13 -2.94 1.67 -7.14
C LYS A 13 -1.51 1.22 -7.41
N ARG A 14 -1.40 0.12 -8.12
CA ARG A 14 -0.14 -0.41 -8.63
C ARG A 14 0.20 0.26 -9.97
N VAL A 15 1.47 0.62 -10.14
CA VAL A 15 2.04 1.14 -11.39
C VAL A 15 3.27 0.30 -11.73
N CYS A 16 3.44 -0.07 -12.99
CA CYS A 16 4.69 -0.71 -13.43
C CYS A 16 5.80 0.33 -13.58
N ASP A 17 7.06 -0.10 -13.47
CA ASP A 17 8.20 0.82 -13.51
C ASP A 17 8.30 1.60 -14.82
N GLY A 18 7.85 1.00 -15.94
CA GLY A 18 7.77 1.71 -17.23
C GLY A 18 6.77 2.87 -17.22
N CYS A 19 5.58 2.67 -16.64
CA CYS A 19 4.60 3.75 -16.49
C CYS A 19 5.04 4.80 -15.46
N ASP A 20 5.75 4.39 -14.41
CA ASP A 20 6.35 5.31 -13.42
C ASP A 20 7.42 6.20 -14.08
N LEU A 21 8.27 5.60 -14.92
CA LEU A 21 9.28 6.31 -15.70
C LEU A 21 8.66 7.30 -16.70
N GLU A 22 7.65 6.87 -17.47
CA GLU A 22 6.95 7.75 -18.42
C GLU A 22 6.27 8.92 -17.70
N ALA A 23 5.62 8.67 -16.56
CA ALA A 23 5.00 9.72 -15.75
C ALA A 23 6.05 10.74 -15.28
N THR A 24 7.20 10.26 -14.84
CA THR A 24 8.35 11.08 -14.46
C THR A 24 8.81 11.96 -15.63
N GLN A 25 8.99 11.40 -16.83
CA GLN A 25 9.38 12.15 -18.04
C GLN A 25 8.38 13.24 -18.44
N ARG A 26 7.09 13.08 -18.08
CA ARG A 26 6.02 14.05 -18.31
C ARG A 26 5.86 15.10 -17.21
N GLY A 27 6.81 15.21 -16.28
CA GLY A 27 6.73 16.23 -15.23
C GLY A 27 5.99 15.80 -13.97
N ILE A 28 5.62 14.53 -13.84
CA ILE A 28 4.88 13.99 -12.69
C ILE A 28 5.87 13.46 -11.64
N TYR A 29 6.88 14.28 -11.34
CA TYR A 29 7.92 13.93 -10.36
C TYR A 29 7.32 13.84 -8.96
N ASP A 30 7.81 12.88 -8.17
CA ASP A 30 7.51 12.70 -6.75
C ASP A 30 6.01 12.75 -6.40
N SER A 31 5.15 12.38 -7.34
CA SER A 31 3.71 12.42 -7.19
C SER A 31 3.06 11.21 -7.85
N CYS A 32 1.98 10.73 -7.25
CA CYS A 32 1.26 9.58 -7.74
C CYS A 32 0.68 9.88 -9.14
N PRO A 33 0.96 9.07 -10.18
CA PRO A 33 0.43 9.29 -11.52
C PRO A 33 -1.11 9.31 -11.59
N PHE A 34 -1.78 8.65 -10.65
CA PHE A 34 -3.24 8.53 -10.61
C PHE A 34 -3.94 9.72 -9.95
N CYS A 35 -3.49 10.13 -8.76
CA CYS A 35 -4.19 11.13 -7.94
C CYS A 35 -3.35 12.36 -7.60
N ARG A 36 -2.12 12.47 -8.14
CA ARG A 36 -1.19 13.59 -7.97
C ARG A 36 -0.80 13.92 -6.53
N THR A 37 -1.17 13.05 -5.58
CA THR A 37 -0.70 13.16 -4.19
C THR A 37 0.80 12.94 -4.18
N LYS A 38 1.54 13.79 -3.47
CA LYS A 38 2.99 13.63 -3.31
C LYS A 38 3.33 12.29 -2.68
N VAL A 39 4.43 11.70 -3.11
CA VAL A 39 4.96 10.48 -2.50
C VAL A 39 5.38 10.80 -1.06
N PRO A 40 4.88 10.08 -0.05
CA PRO A 40 5.25 10.31 1.33
C PRO A 40 6.72 9.95 1.57
N THR A 41 7.41 10.74 2.38
CA THR A 41 8.86 10.62 2.63
C THR A 41 9.20 9.86 3.91
N ASP A 42 8.24 9.71 4.83
CA ASP A 42 8.44 9.05 6.11
C ASP A 42 7.36 8.01 6.43
N ASP A 43 7.72 7.09 7.31
CA ASP A 43 6.91 5.95 7.72
C ASP A 43 5.59 6.37 8.38
N ALA A 44 5.57 7.47 9.14
CA ALA A 44 4.38 7.94 9.83
C ALA A 44 3.34 8.47 8.84
N LEU A 45 3.77 9.24 7.82
CA LEU A 45 2.91 9.68 6.74
C LEU A 45 2.39 8.50 5.91
N ILE A 46 3.25 7.51 5.59
CA ILE A 46 2.83 6.29 4.89
C ILE A 46 1.74 5.58 5.70
N LEU A 47 1.98 5.36 7.00
CA LEU A 47 1.04 4.68 7.87
C LEU A 47 -0.30 5.43 7.97
N ALA A 48 -0.27 6.75 8.13
CA ALA A 48 -1.48 7.58 8.18
C ALA A 48 -2.30 7.50 6.89
N MET A 49 -1.64 7.50 5.72
CA MET A 49 -2.31 7.34 4.43
C MET A 49 -2.94 5.96 4.28
N VAL A 50 -2.21 4.89 4.64
CA VAL A 50 -2.72 3.51 4.61
C VAL A 50 -3.93 3.37 5.53
N GLN A 51 -3.84 3.82 6.78
CA GLN A 51 -4.95 3.76 7.74
C GLN A 51 -6.18 4.54 7.25
N LYS A 52 -5.98 5.66 6.54
CA LYS A 52 -7.09 6.40 5.93
C LYS A 52 -7.82 5.58 4.85
N ARG A 53 -7.10 4.70 4.12
CA ARG A 53 -7.69 3.78 3.13
C ARG A 53 -8.34 2.57 3.80
N VAL A 54 -7.71 2.01 4.85
CA VAL A 54 -8.31 0.94 5.68
C VAL A 54 -9.64 1.39 6.28
N ARG A 55 -9.75 2.61 6.81
CA ARG A 55 -11.03 3.18 7.31
C ARG A 55 -12.12 3.36 6.24
N LYS A 56 -11.80 3.12 4.98
CA LYS A 56 -12.74 3.15 3.84
C LYS A 56 -12.90 1.77 3.21
N ASP A 57 -12.56 0.72 3.95
CA ASP A 57 -12.68 -0.68 3.52
C ASP A 57 -11.91 -0.99 2.22
N ASP A 58 -10.78 -0.29 1.99
CA ASP A 58 -9.87 -0.57 0.89
C ASP A 58 -9.10 -1.87 1.19
N SER A 59 -9.53 -2.97 0.57
CA SER A 59 -9.00 -4.32 0.83
C SER A 59 -7.50 -4.45 0.54
N GLU A 60 -6.99 -3.75 -0.48
CA GLU A 60 -5.55 -3.70 -0.77
C GLU A 60 -4.78 -2.93 0.30
N ALA A 61 -5.39 -1.91 0.92
CA ALA A 61 -4.79 -1.21 2.06
C ALA A 61 -4.72 -2.10 3.31
N MET A 62 -5.77 -2.89 3.56
CA MET A 62 -5.80 -3.86 4.68
C MET A 62 -4.73 -4.92 4.50
N MET A 63 -4.64 -5.53 3.31
CA MET A 63 -3.58 -6.49 2.98
C MET A 63 -2.19 -5.86 3.15
N PHE A 64 -1.99 -4.64 2.64
CA PHE A 64 -0.72 -3.93 2.79
C PHE A 64 -0.39 -3.68 4.26
N LEU A 65 -1.34 -3.25 5.08
CA LEU A 65 -1.13 -2.99 6.51
C LEU A 65 -0.83 -4.28 7.28
N GLY A 66 -1.52 -5.38 6.99
CA GLY A 66 -1.23 -6.69 7.56
C GLY A 66 0.22 -7.11 7.30
N ASN A 67 0.72 -6.90 6.08
CA ASN A 67 2.14 -7.16 5.75
C ASN A 67 3.10 -6.29 6.57
N LYS A 68 2.72 -5.06 6.94
CA LYS A 68 3.57 -4.19 7.78
C LYS A 68 3.60 -4.65 9.23
N TYR A 69 2.47 -5.09 9.78
CA TYR A 69 2.42 -5.72 11.10
C TYR A 69 3.19 -7.04 11.14
N TYR A 70 3.07 -7.89 10.13
CA TYR A 70 3.79 -9.17 10.07
C TYR A 70 5.32 -9.00 10.06
N HIS A 71 5.82 -7.95 9.40
CA HIS A 71 7.26 -7.68 9.31
C HIS A 71 7.79 -6.65 10.32
N GLY A 72 6.93 -5.98 11.10
CA GLY A 72 7.33 -4.88 11.97
C GLY A 72 7.93 -3.70 11.20
N LYS A 73 7.25 -3.21 10.16
CA LYS A 73 7.68 -2.10 9.30
C LYS A 73 6.80 -0.86 9.48
N LEU A 74 7.25 0.29 8.97
CA LEU A 74 6.58 1.59 9.14
C LEU A 74 6.49 2.07 10.60
N GLY A 75 7.53 1.80 11.39
CA GLY A 75 7.54 2.09 12.82
C GLY A 75 6.60 1.22 13.68
N LEU A 76 5.94 0.22 13.08
CA LEU A 76 5.08 -0.71 13.79
C LEU A 76 5.90 -1.81 14.46
N ALA A 77 5.50 -2.19 15.68
CA ALA A 77 5.96 -3.44 16.28
C ALA A 77 5.40 -4.62 15.47
N LYS A 78 6.15 -5.72 15.43
CA LYS A 78 5.68 -6.95 14.80
C LYS A 78 4.50 -7.51 15.60
N ASP A 79 3.37 -7.70 14.92
CA ASP A 79 2.13 -8.23 15.49
C ASP A 79 1.48 -9.20 14.49
N VAL A 80 1.71 -10.50 14.70
CA VAL A 80 1.22 -11.53 13.78
C VAL A 80 -0.30 -11.73 13.90
N PRO A 81 -0.91 -11.82 15.10
CA PRO A 81 -2.36 -11.90 15.22
C PRO A 81 -3.07 -10.74 14.49
N ARG A 82 -2.60 -9.51 14.67
CA ARG A 82 -3.18 -8.35 13.99
C ARG A 82 -3.02 -8.40 12.48
N ALA A 83 -1.90 -8.94 11.99
CA ALA A 83 -1.69 -9.14 10.56
C ALA A 83 -2.71 -10.12 9.96
N VAL A 84 -2.96 -11.24 10.66
CA VAL A 84 -3.92 -12.27 10.22
C VAL A 84 -5.34 -11.73 10.18
N GLU A 85 -5.78 -10.96 11.20
CA GLU A 85 -7.08 -10.27 11.18
C GLU A 85 -7.26 -9.41 9.93
N LEU A 86 -6.27 -8.55 9.65
CA LEU A 86 -6.31 -7.66 8.49
C LEU A 86 -6.32 -8.42 7.15
N TRP A 87 -5.62 -9.55 7.06
CA TRP A 87 -5.65 -10.39 5.86
C TRP A 87 -6.98 -11.10 5.68
N MET A 88 -7.61 -11.59 6.74
CA MET A 88 -8.94 -12.18 6.68
C MET A 88 -9.98 -11.16 6.21
N GLU A 89 -10.02 -9.97 6.81
CA GLU A 89 -10.92 -8.88 6.38
C GLU A 89 -10.66 -8.48 4.92
N ALA A 90 -9.38 -8.35 4.52
CA ALA A 90 -9.02 -8.02 3.15
C ALA A 90 -9.48 -9.09 2.15
N ALA A 91 -9.34 -10.38 2.50
CA ALA A 91 -9.77 -11.51 1.69
C ALA A 91 -11.30 -11.55 1.53
N GLU A 92 -12.04 -11.30 2.60
CA GLU A 92 -13.51 -11.18 2.57
C GLU A 92 -13.99 -10.04 1.67
N LEU A 93 -13.24 -8.93 1.63
CA LEU A 93 -13.48 -7.80 0.74
C LEU A 93 -12.85 -7.96 -0.67
N GLY A 94 -12.36 -9.15 -1.00
CA GLY A 94 -11.92 -9.53 -2.35
C GLY A 94 -10.49 -9.18 -2.72
N SER A 95 -9.60 -8.88 -1.76
CA SER A 95 -8.17 -8.77 -2.06
C SER A 95 -7.57 -10.14 -2.38
N ILE A 96 -7.25 -10.34 -3.66
CA ILE A 96 -6.65 -11.60 -4.14
C ILE A 96 -5.33 -11.88 -3.43
N GLY A 97 -4.52 -10.85 -3.18
CA GLY A 97 -3.22 -10.99 -2.54
C GLY A 97 -3.30 -11.43 -1.08
N ALA A 98 -4.41 -11.12 -0.39
CA ALA A 98 -4.62 -11.50 1.01
C ALA A 98 -4.80 -13.01 1.20
N HIS A 99 -5.35 -13.72 0.21
CA HIS A 99 -5.50 -15.18 0.26
C HIS A 99 -4.18 -15.96 0.22
N PHE A 100 -3.07 -15.31 -0.13
CA PHE A 100 -1.74 -15.93 -0.23
C PHE A 100 -0.81 -15.57 0.93
N GLN A 101 -1.28 -14.79 1.92
CA GLN A 101 -0.47 -14.42 3.09
C GLN A 101 -0.47 -15.51 4.16
#